data_AF-A0A832SQD9-F1
#
_entry.id   AF-A0A832SQD9-F1
#
_cell.length_a   1.000
_cell.length_b   1.000
_cell.length_c   1.000
_cell.angle_alpha   90.00
_cell.angle_beta   90.00
_cell.angle_gamma   90.00
#
_symmetry.space_group_name_H-M   'P 1'
#
loop_
_entity.id
_entity.type
_entity.pdbx_description
1 polymer ?
#
loop_
_entity_poly.entity_id
_entity_poly.type
_entity_poly.pdbx_seq_one_letter_code
_entity_poly.pdbx_strand_id
1 'polypeptide(L)'
;MWEGQKTILRNFMDFSKKLRRDPEKVLQYLSKEFATPAERSGDKAMFVGRREPHDFVHLLNIYVKDYLECPTCKSPDTKIDRENRITFLICEACGAKSSLKGKYA
;
A
#
# COMPACT_ATOMS: atom_id res chain seq x y z
N MET A 1 -4.84 -13.89 -9.97
CA MET A 1 -5.26 -15.27 -10.33
C MET A 1 -6.23 -15.73 -9.28
N TRP A 2 -7.28 -16.46 -9.66
CA TRP A 2 -8.19 -17.07 -8.68
C TRP A 2 -7.85 -18.54 -8.50
N GLU A 3 -7.67 -18.97 -7.26
CA GLU A 3 -7.59 -20.38 -6.89
C GLU A 3 -8.81 -20.68 -6.01
N GLY A 4 -9.85 -21.27 -6.62
CA GLY A 4 -11.14 -21.51 -5.98
C GLY A 4 -11.88 -20.22 -5.62
N GLN A 5 -12.06 -20.00 -4.32
CA GLN A 5 -12.62 -18.76 -3.74
C GLN A 5 -11.52 -17.83 -3.18
N LYS A 6 -10.24 -18.04 -3.53
CA LYS A 6 -9.15 -17.17 -3.09
C LYS A 6 -8.59 -16.39 -4.27
N THR A 7 -8.20 -15.14 -4.02
CA THR A 7 -7.50 -14.31 -5.00
C THR A 7 -6.03 -14.21 -4.64
N ILE A 8 -5.16 -14.54 -5.58
CA ILE A 8 -3.72 -14.57 -5.38
C ILE A 8 -3.06 -13.52 -6.27
N LEU A 9 -2.31 -12.65 -5.62
CA LEU A 9 -1.49 -11.60 -6.20
C LEU A 9 -0.02 -12.06 -6.15
N ARG A 10 0.50 -12.53 -7.28
CA ARG A 10 1.81 -13.21 -7.34
C ARG A 10 3.02 -12.28 -7.17
N ASN A 11 2.92 -11.04 -7.65
CA ASN A 11 4.03 -10.08 -7.70
C ASN A 11 3.88 -9.00 -6.61
N PHE A 12 3.39 -9.39 -5.43
CA PHE A 12 3.09 -8.43 -4.38
C PHE A 12 4.39 -7.80 -3.83
N MET A 13 5.43 -8.61 -3.65
CA MET A 13 6.71 -8.13 -3.13
C MET A 13 7.39 -7.14 -4.08
N ASP A 14 7.40 -7.40 -5.39
CA ASP A 14 7.93 -6.47 -6.38
C ASP A 14 7.14 -5.16 -6.42
N PHE A 15 5.82 -5.24 -6.20
CA PHE A 15 4.97 -4.07 -6.14
C PHE A 15 5.28 -3.19 -4.93
N SER A 16 5.39 -3.78 -3.73
CA SER A 16 5.80 -3.05 -2.52
C SER A 16 7.20 -2.46 -2.64
N LYS A 17 8.15 -3.18 -3.28
CA LYS A 17 9.49 -2.66 -3.58
C LYS A 17 9.45 -1.44 -4.50
N LYS A 18 8.65 -1.48 -5.58
CA LYS A 18 8.46 -0.33 -6.49
C LYS A 18 7.86 0.87 -5.78
N LEU A 19 6.92 0.63 -4.86
CA LEU A 19 6.33 1.68 -4.03
C LEU A 19 7.27 2.21 -2.94
N ARG A 20 8.41 1.57 -2.68
CA ARG A 20 9.28 1.86 -1.52
C ARG A 20 8.49 1.88 -0.21
N ARG A 21 7.57 0.93 -0.05
CA ARG A 21 6.73 0.79 1.14
C ARG A 21 6.81 -0.61 1.71
N ASP A 22 6.55 -0.69 3.01
CA ASP A 22 6.53 -1.96 3.71
C ASP A 22 5.38 -2.85 3.18
N PRO A 23 5.67 -4.09 2.76
CA PRO A 23 4.66 -4.97 2.18
C PRO A 23 3.56 -5.33 3.18
N GLU A 24 3.85 -5.42 4.48
CA GLU A 24 2.85 -5.76 5.49
C GLU A 24 1.84 -4.61 5.66
N LYS A 25 2.31 -3.36 5.56
CA LYS A 25 1.43 -2.17 5.61
C LYS A 25 0.50 -2.09 4.41
N VAL A 26 1.02 -2.32 3.21
CA VAL A 26 0.21 -2.38 1.98
C VAL A 26 -0.82 -3.51 2.07
N LEU A 27 -0.42 -4.67 2.61
CA LEU A 27 -1.33 -5.81 2.78
C LEU A 27 -2.44 -5.51 3.80
N GLN A 28 -2.11 -4.87 4.93
CA GLN A 28 -3.08 -4.45 5.92
C GLN A 28 -4.09 -3.45 5.35
N TYR A 29 -3.63 -2.51 4.52
CA TYR A 29 -4.51 -1.58 3.81
C TYR A 29 -5.49 -2.36 2.92
N LEU A 30 -4.98 -3.18 2.00
CA LEU A 30 -5.82 -3.94 1.07
C LEU A 30 -6.79 -4.88 1.80
N SER A 31 -6.33 -5.57 2.86
CA SER A 31 -7.18 -6.45 3.67
C SER A 31 -8.37 -5.70 4.27
N LYS A 32 -8.13 -4.47 4.75
CA LYS A 32 -9.19 -3.65 5.33
C LYS A 32 -10.15 -3.10 4.29
N GLU A 33 -9.63 -2.57 3.18
CA GLU A 33 -10.47 -2.02 2.12
C GLU A 33 -11.34 -3.10 1.46
N PHE A 34 -10.80 -4.30 1.28
CA PHE A 34 -11.57 -5.44 0.80
C PHE A 34 -12.46 -6.09 1.86
N ALA A 35 -12.39 -5.66 3.13
CA ALA A 35 -13.05 -6.29 4.27
C ALA A 35 -12.84 -7.83 4.31
N THR A 36 -11.65 -8.28 3.94
CA THR A 36 -11.30 -9.70 3.85
C THR A 36 -9.94 -9.97 4.47
N PRO A 37 -9.78 -11.11 5.15
CA PRO A 37 -8.46 -11.53 5.62
C PRO A 37 -7.53 -11.74 4.42
N ALA A 38 -6.33 -11.20 4.55
CA ALA A 38 -5.26 -11.36 3.58
C ALA A 38 -4.01 -11.94 4.26
N GLU A 39 -3.32 -12.84 3.58
CA GLU A 39 -2.13 -13.50 4.07
C GLU A 39 -0.99 -13.34 3.06
N ARG A 40 0.22 -13.06 3.56
CA ARG A 40 1.43 -13.03 2.73
C ARG A 40 2.08 -14.39 2.74
N SER A 41 2.29 -14.96 1.56
CA SER A 41 3.02 -16.22 1.36
C SER A 41 4.23 -15.94 0.47
N GLY A 42 5.36 -15.60 1.10
CA GLY A 42 6.60 -15.21 0.41
C GLY A 42 6.40 -13.96 -0.45
N ASP A 43 6.55 -14.11 -1.76
CA ASP A 43 6.38 -13.04 -2.74
C ASP A 43 4.92 -12.78 -3.14
N LYS A 44 4.00 -13.66 -2.72
CA LYS A 44 2.59 -13.63 -3.09
C LYS A 44 1.74 -13.11 -1.93
N ALA A 45 0.66 -12.40 -2.24
CA ALA A 45 -0.41 -12.10 -1.30
C ALA A 45 -1.67 -12.89 -1.68
N MET A 46 -2.30 -13.52 -0.68
CA MET A 46 -3.54 -14.27 -0.82
C MET A 46 -4.66 -13.54 -0.11
N PHE A 47 -5.80 -13.40 -0.77
CA PHE A 47 -7.00 -12.78 -0.26
C PHE A 47 -8.13 -13.80 -0.26
N VAL A 48 -8.94 -13.84 0.81
CA VAL A 48 -10.15 -14.65 0.84
C VAL A 48 -11.24 -13.95 0.02
N GLY A 49 -11.89 -14.69 -0.86
CA GLY A 49 -12.88 -14.18 -1.82
C GLY A 49 -12.31 -14.01 -3.24
N ARG A 50 -13.22 -13.97 -4.21
CA ARG A 50 -12.91 -13.57 -5.59
C ARG A 50 -12.93 -12.06 -5.67
N ARG A 51 -11.79 -11.48 -6.08
CA ARG A 51 -11.60 -10.04 -6.26
C ARG A 51 -11.16 -9.78 -7.69
N GLU A 52 -11.79 -8.82 -8.33
CA GLU A 52 -11.47 -8.52 -9.71
C GLU A 52 -10.17 -7.71 -9.80
N PRO A 53 -9.36 -7.88 -10.85
CA PRO A 53 -8.14 -7.09 -11.03
C PRO A 53 -8.41 -5.57 -11.03
N HIS A 54 -9.58 -5.14 -11.49
CA HIS A 54 -9.94 -3.72 -11.49
C HIS A 54 -10.00 -3.12 -10.07
N ASP A 55 -10.41 -3.91 -9.07
CA ASP A 55 -10.60 -3.42 -7.71
C ASP A 55 -9.24 -3.12 -7.09
N PHE A 56 -8.27 -4.01 -7.34
CA PHE A 56 -6.89 -3.80 -6.90
C PHE A 56 -6.32 -2.54 -7.51
N VAL A 57 -6.50 -2.32 -8.82
CA VAL A 57 -6.00 -1.12 -9.50
C VAL A 57 -6.65 0.13 -8.90
N HIS A 58 -7.95 0.11 -8.61
CA HIS A 58 -8.65 1.23 -7.99
C HIS A 58 -8.10 1.56 -6.59
N LEU A 59 -8.05 0.58 -5.69
CA LEU A 59 -7.55 0.76 -4.32
C LEU A 59 -6.07 1.16 -4.28
N LEU A 60 -5.26 0.60 -5.17
CA LEU A 60 -3.84 0.96 -5.26
C LEU A 60 -3.65 2.40 -5.75
N ASN A 61 -4.47 2.88 -6.68
CA ASN A 61 -4.43 4.28 -7.09
C ASN A 61 -4.79 5.23 -5.94
N ILE A 62 -5.77 4.87 -5.11
CA ILE A 62 -6.10 5.63 -3.90
C ILE A 62 -4.91 5.60 -2.92
N TYR A 63 -4.33 4.41 -2.69
CA TYR A 63 -3.18 4.27 -1.81
C TYR A 63 -1.98 5.13 -2.25
N VAL A 64 -1.69 5.17 -3.56
CA VAL A 64 -0.59 6.02 -4.08
C VAL A 64 -0.90 7.49 -3.82
N LYS A 65 -2.11 7.95 -4.10
CA LYS A 65 -2.48 9.36 -3.87
C LYS A 65 -2.43 9.77 -2.40
N ASP A 66 -2.83 8.88 -1.50
CA ASP A 66 -2.94 9.22 -0.07
C ASP A 66 -1.63 9.00 0.70
N TYR A 67 -0.80 8.03 0.30
CA TYR A 67 0.37 7.57 1.08
C TYR A 67 1.72 7.66 0.36
N LEU A 68 1.75 7.90 -0.95
CA LEU A 68 2.99 8.09 -1.71
C LEU A 68 3.10 9.50 -2.31
N GLU A 69 2.02 10.07 -2.81
CA GLU A 69 2.04 11.35 -3.49
C GLU A 69 2.25 12.49 -2.49
N CYS A 70 3.30 13.28 -2.70
CA CYS A 70 3.51 14.47 -1.89
C CYS A 70 2.41 15.52 -2.17
N PRO A 71 1.72 16.07 -1.14
CA PRO A 71 0.64 17.04 -1.35
C PRO A 71 1.11 18.37 -1.96
N THR A 72 2.41 18.66 -1.90
CA THR A 72 2.98 19.92 -2.39
C THR A 72 3.45 19.81 -3.84
N CYS A 73 4.25 18.79 -4.17
CA CYS A 73 4.90 18.66 -5.48
C CYS A 73 4.37 17.50 -6.34
N LYS A 74 3.47 16.67 -5.81
CA LYS A 74 2.94 15.46 -6.45
C LYS A 74 3.98 14.43 -6.85
N SER A 75 5.20 14.54 -6.31
CA SER A 75 6.23 13.52 -6.54
C SER A 75 5.89 12.26 -5.74
N PRO A 76 6.05 11.05 -6.33
CA PRO A 76 5.93 9.78 -5.62
C PRO A 76 7.20 9.43 -4.81
N ASP A 77 8.28 10.22 -4.95
CA ASP A 77 9.52 10.04 -4.18
C ASP A 77 9.36 10.56 -2.75
N THR A 78 8.78 9.71 -1.90
CA THR A 78 8.53 10.01 -0.50
C THR A 78 9.00 8.90 0.42
N LYS A 79 9.57 9.29 1.55
CA LYS A 79 10.00 8.43 2.65
C LYS A 79 9.04 8.54 3.82
N ILE A 80 8.86 7.44 4.54
CA ILE A 80 8.08 7.43 5.78
C ILE A 80 9.04 7.45 6.96
N ASP A 81 8.78 8.38 7.88
CA ASP A 81 9.51 8.54 9.12
C ASP A 81 8.54 8.42 10.29
N ARG A 82 8.81 7.49 11.21
CA ARG A 82 7.98 7.30 12.41
C ARG A 82 8.66 7.97 13.59
N GLU A 83 8.03 9.03 14.06
CA GLU A 83 8.48 9.79 15.22
C GLU A 83 7.41 9.61 16.32
N ASN A 84 7.75 8.79 17.32
CA ASN A 84 6.86 8.37 18.41
C ASN A 84 5.60 7.62 17.92
N ARG A 85 4.41 8.24 18.08
CA ARG A 85 3.10 7.69 17.68
C ARG A 85 2.59 8.28 16.36
N ILE A 86 3.34 9.20 15.76
CA ILE A 86 2.93 9.92 14.56
C ILE A 86 3.82 9.45 13.41
N THR A 87 3.19 9.18 12.28
CA THR A 87 3.91 8.84 11.04
C THR A 87 3.97 10.09 10.17
N PHE A 88 5.17 10.42 9.70
CA PHE A 88 5.43 11.54 8.83
C PHE A 88 5.82 11.04 7.44
N LEU A 89 5.27 11.70 6.42
CA LEU A 89 5.69 11.57 5.04
C LEU A 89 6.69 12.69 4.75
N ILE A 90 7.90 12.32 4.35
CA ILE A 90 8.97 13.25 3.97
C ILE A 90 9.21 13.09 2.48
N CYS A 91 9.01 14.15 1.71
CA CYS A 91 9.30 14.14 0.28
C CYS A 91 10.80 14.35 0.03
N GLU A 92 11.43 13.45 -0.73
CA GLU A 92 12.85 13.57 -1.08
C GLU A 92 13.08 14.57 -2.22
N ALA A 93 12.05 14.85 -3.03
CA ALA A 93 12.15 15.79 -4.15
C ALA A 93 12.02 17.27 -3.71
N CYS A 94 11.16 17.58 -2.75
CA CYS A 94 10.91 18.97 -2.32
C CYS A 94 11.19 19.25 -0.83
N GLY A 95 11.50 18.23 -0.03
CA GLY A 95 11.77 18.38 1.40
C GLY A 95 10.54 18.60 2.29
N ALA A 96 9.32 18.57 1.72
CA ALA A 96 8.10 18.75 2.51
C ALA A 96 7.91 17.60 3.52
N LYS A 97 7.71 17.95 4.80
CA LYS A 97 7.30 17.03 5.88
C LYS A 97 5.80 17.20 6.10
N SER A 98 5.03 16.14 5.89
CA SER A 98 3.57 16.11 6.12
C SER A 98 3.22 15.02 7.12
N SER A 99 2.29 15.28 8.04
CA SER A 99 1.82 14.26 8.97
C SER A 99 0.81 13.35 8.30
N LEU A 100 1.09 12.04 8.26
CA LEU A 100 0.12 11.05 7.81
C LEU A 100 -0.78 10.66 8.97
N LYS A 101 -2.08 10.89 8.81
CA LYS A 101 -3.10 10.46 9.78
C LYS A 101 -3.49 8.98 9.62
N GLY A 102 -3.04 8.32 8.55
CA GLY A 102 -3.42 6.94 8.23
C GLY A 102 -2.53 5.89 8.92
N LYS A 103 -3.16 4.82 9.43
CA LYS A 103 -2.48 3.70 10.10
C LYS A 103 -1.67 2.78 9.16
N TYR A 104 -1.79 3.00 7.85
CA TYR A 104 -1.23 2.15 6.78
C TYR A 104 -0.04 2.79 6.04
N ALA A 105 0.53 3.83 6.66
CA ALA A 105 1.80 4.43 6.32
C ALA A 105 2.98 3.55 6.81
#